data_AF-A0A1E1W6G8-F1
#
_entry.id   AF-A0A1E1W6G8-F1
#
_cell.length_a   1.000
_cell.length_b   1.000
_cell.length_c   1.000
_cell.angle_alpha   90.00
_cell.angle_beta   90.00
_cell.angle_gamma   90.00
#
_symmetry.space_group_name_H-M   'P 1'
#
loop_
_entity.id
_entity.type
_entity.pdbx_description
1 polymer ?
#
loop_
_entity_poly.entity_id
_entity_poly.type
_entity_poly.pdbx_seq_one_letter_code
_entity_poly.pdbx_strand_id
1 'polypeptide(L)'
;SHPLYARVISIPKSFFDTLTACYFTIPNGIIYEAYPNNNIPFEGITYASATPPFNSCAVAFTNVPDTMSGPYELRSLVEHDDGTRTLTRQTFHLTIIESGVEMPKK
;
A
#
# COMPACT_ATOMS: atom_id res chain seq x y z
N SER A 1 5.53 6.36 -25.11
CA SER A 1 5.14 6.54 -23.69
C SER A 1 4.77 5.18 -23.15
N HIS A 2 5.70 4.51 -22.46
CA HIS A 2 5.43 3.19 -21.90
C HIS A 2 4.62 3.32 -20.60
N PRO A 3 3.66 2.41 -20.36
CA PRO A 3 2.57 2.65 -19.42
C PRO A 3 3.02 2.50 -17.97
N LEU A 4 2.45 3.35 -17.12
CA LEU A 4 2.55 3.34 -15.66
C LEU A 4 2.13 1.97 -15.12
N TYR A 5 3.07 1.10 -14.76
CA TYR A 5 2.75 -0.13 -14.04
C TYR A 5 2.42 0.22 -12.59
N ALA A 6 1.16 0.60 -12.37
CA ALA A 6 0.63 0.75 -11.02
C ALA A 6 0.56 -0.64 -10.36
N ARG A 7 1.35 -0.85 -9.30
CA ARG A 7 1.19 -2.01 -8.41
C ARG A 7 0.49 -1.54 -7.15
N VAL A 8 -0.48 -2.31 -6.68
CA VAL A 8 -1.23 -2.01 -5.45
C VAL A 8 -0.99 -3.14 -4.45
N ILE A 9 -0.60 -2.79 -3.24
CA ILE A 9 -0.64 -3.70 -2.09
C ILE A 9 -1.82 -3.29 -1.22
N SER A 10 -2.55 -4.27 -0.70
CA SER A 10 -3.75 -3.99 0.10
C SER A 10 -4.03 -5.07 1.13
N ILE A 11 -4.62 -4.64 2.25
CA ILE A 11 -5.29 -5.51 3.22
C ILE A 11 -6.79 -5.23 3.06
N PRO A 12 -7.58 -6.18 2.51
CA PRO A 12 -9.02 -6.02 2.42
C PRO A 12 -9.64 -6.08 3.82
N LYS A 13 -10.72 -5.33 4.05
CA LYS A 13 -11.57 -5.46 5.25
C LYS A 13 -12.99 -5.89 4.88
N SER A 14 -13.76 -6.31 5.89
CA SER A 14 -15.19 -6.52 5.71
C SER A 14 -15.88 -5.20 5.34
N PHE A 15 -17.03 -5.32 4.67
CA PHE A 15 -17.82 -4.16 4.26
C PHE A 15 -18.41 -3.40 5.46
N PHE A 16 -18.75 -4.11 6.54
CA PHE A 16 -19.33 -3.54 7.75
C PHE A 16 -18.29 -2.94 8.70
N ASP A 17 -17.01 -3.30 8.56
CA ASP A 17 -15.96 -2.76 9.42
C ASP A 17 -15.57 -1.34 8.99
N THR A 18 -15.21 -0.50 9.95
CA THR A 18 -14.69 0.85 9.67
C THR A 18 -13.17 0.85 9.73
N LEU A 19 -12.51 1.35 8.68
CA LEU A 19 -11.05 1.55 8.71
C LEU A 19 -10.74 2.78 9.58
N THR A 20 -10.04 2.57 10.68
CA THR A 20 -9.65 3.65 11.60
C THR A 20 -8.28 4.20 11.25
N ALA A 21 -7.33 3.33 10.87
CA ALA A 21 -5.99 3.73 10.50
C ALA A 21 -5.35 2.77 9.49
N CYS A 22 -4.51 3.31 8.62
CA CYS A 22 -3.66 2.54 7.70
C CYS A 22 -2.23 3.03 7.82
N TYR A 23 -1.31 2.15 8.19
CA TYR A 23 0.11 2.44 8.27
C TYR A 23 0.87 1.69 7.20
N PHE A 24 1.86 2.35 6.62
CA PHE A 24 2.72 1.86 5.56
C PHE A 24 4.17 1.95 6.01
N THR A 25 4.82 0.80 6.11
CA THR A 25 6.25 0.69 6.42
C THR A 25 7.02 0.41 5.15
N ILE A 26 8.05 1.20 4.89
CA ILE A 26 8.95 1.05 3.74
C ILE A 26 10.18 0.18 4.10
N PRO A 27 11.02 -0.22 3.12
CA PRO A 27 12.15 -1.14 3.35
C PRO A 27 13.16 -0.72 4.42
N ASN A 28 13.33 0.58 4.65
CA ASN A 28 14.24 1.08 5.69
C ASN A 28 13.62 1.04 7.12
N GLY A 29 12.38 0.55 7.26
CA GLY A 29 11.69 0.41 8.54
C GLY A 29 10.93 1.66 9.00
N ILE A 30 10.97 2.78 8.25
CA ILE A 30 10.19 3.97 8.59
C ILE A 30 8.71 3.71 8.30
N ILE A 31 7.87 4.15 9.24
CA ILE A 31 6.42 3.98 9.19
C ILE A 31 5.77 5.33 8.84
N TYR A 32 4.87 5.31 7.88
CA TYR A 32 4.06 6.45 7.47
C TYR A 32 2.57 6.14 7.67
N GLU A 33 1.80 7.15 8.04
CA GLU A 33 0.35 7.04 8.09
C GLU A 33 -0.22 7.30 6.70
N ALA A 34 -0.82 6.28 6.07
CA ALA A 34 -1.48 6.41 4.77
C ALA A 34 -2.93 6.90 4.91
N TYR A 35 -3.58 6.57 6.04
CA TYR A 35 -4.91 7.03 6.41
C TYR A 35 -4.98 7.21 7.94
N PRO A 36 -5.62 8.28 8.45
CA PRO A 36 -6.42 9.26 7.71
C PRO A 36 -5.67 10.43 7.08
N ASN A 37 -4.47 10.78 7.55
CA ASN A 37 -3.84 12.05 7.13
C ASN A 37 -2.97 11.95 5.86
N ASN A 38 -2.65 10.73 5.40
CA ASN A 38 -1.78 10.48 4.25
C ASN A 38 -0.44 11.26 4.30
N ASN A 39 0.39 10.92 5.27
CA ASN A 39 1.72 11.48 5.50
C ASN A 39 2.83 10.76 4.72
N ILE A 40 2.51 10.14 3.57
CA ILE A 40 3.51 9.45 2.73
C ILE A 40 4.29 10.51 1.92
N PRO A 41 5.61 10.67 2.12
CA PRO A 41 6.38 11.76 1.51
C PRO A 41 6.99 11.38 0.14
N PHE A 42 6.64 10.22 -0.43
CA PHE A 42 7.27 9.72 -1.65
C PHE A 42 6.40 10.01 -2.87
N GLU A 43 6.98 10.71 -3.84
CA GLU A 43 6.37 10.81 -5.16
C GLU A 43 6.20 9.41 -5.78
N GLY A 44 5.04 9.17 -6.36
CA GLY A 44 4.70 7.87 -6.95
C GLY A 44 4.18 6.83 -5.97
N ILE A 45 4.21 7.08 -4.66
CA ILE A 45 3.53 6.24 -3.67
C ILE A 45 2.34 7.01 -3.11
N THR A 46 1.14 6.52 -3.35
CA THR A 46 -0.09 7.16 -2.89
C THR A 46 -0.95 6.17 -2.14
N TYR A 47 -1.64 6.64 -1.09
CA TYR A 47 -2.73 5.88 -0.52
C TYR A 47 -3.77 5.58 -1.60
N ALA A 48 -3.99 4.29 -1.87
CA ALA A 48 -4.73 3.81 -3.05
C ALA A 48 -6.25 3.79 -2.84
N SER A 49 -6.77 4.30 -1.71
CA SER A 49 -8.21 4.45 -1.56
C SER A 49 -8.70 5.66 -2.38
N ALA A 50 -8.65 5.52 -3.70
CA ALA A 50 -9.49 6.27 -4.59
C ALA A 50 -10.87 5.60 -4.55
N THR A 51 -11.90 6.38 -4.22
CA THR A 51 -13.32 6.02 -4.09
C THR A 51 -13.77 5.31 -2.78
N PRO A 52 -14.78 5.88 -2.08
CA PRO A 52 -15.55 5.19 -1.04
C PRO A 52 -16.04 3.82 -1.53
N PRO A 53 -16.00 2.77 -0.68
CA PRO A 53 -16.24 2.86 0.77
C PRO A 53 -14.99 2.68 1.66
N PHE A 54 -13.80 3.10 1.22
CA PHE A 54 -12.56 2.99 2.04
C PHE A 54 -12.34 1.57 2.57
N ASN A 55 -12.64 0.56 1.76
CA ASN A 55 -12.76 -0.84 2.14
C ASN A 55 -11.42 -1.60 2.28
N SER A 56 -10.30 -0.89 2.29
CA SER A 56 -8.99 -1.51 2.39
C SER A 56 -7.93 -0.51 2.82
N CYS A 57 -7.01 -0.95 3.66
CA CYS A 57 -5.72 -0.27 3.81
C CYS A 57 -4.87 -0.63 2.57
N ALA A 58 -4.73 0.29 1.63
CA ALA A 58 -4.09 0.03 0.34
C ALA A 58 -3.14 1.16 -0.08
N VAL A 59 -2.01 0.80 -0.68
CA VAL A 59 -1.01 1.76 -1.19
C VAL A 59 -0.66 1.38 -2.63
N ALA A 60 -0.62 2.38 -3.50
CA ALA A 60 -0.31 2.25 -4.91
C ALA A 60 1.10 2.78 -5.19
N PHE A 61 1.82 2.08 -6.05
CA PHE A 61 3.17 2.40 -6.50
C PHE A 61 3.12 2.70 -7.99
N THR A 62 3.57 3.90 -8.38
CA THR A 62 3.50 4.43 -9.73
C THR A 62 4.80 5.16 -10.03
N ASN A 63 5.57 4.71 -11.04
CA ASN A 63 6.87 5.31 -11.41
C ASN A 63 7.85 5.49 -10.23
N VAL A 64 7.83 4.55 -9.28
CA VAL A 64 8.73 4.55 -8.13
C VAL A 64 10.11 4.02 -8.58
N PRO A 65 11.24 4.58 -8.10
CA PRO A 65 12.57 4.10 -8.47
C PRO A 65 12.83 2.66 -8.01
N ASP A 66 13.71 1.96 -8.70
CA ASP A 66 14.10 0.58 -8.39
C ASP A 66 14.79 0.44 -7.02
N THR A 67 15.43 1.50 -6.54
CA THR A 67 16.04 1.64 -5.20
C THR A 67 15.04 1.46 -4.06
N MET A 68 13.74 1.56 -4.34
CA MET A 68 12.67 1.31 -3.39
C MET A 68 12.27 -0.18 -3.36
N SER A 69 12.97 -1.08 -4.06
CA SER A 69 12.74 -2.52 -3.92
C SER A 69 13.05 -3.01 -2.52
N GLY A 70 12.25 -3.94 -2.01
CA GLY A 70 12.48 -4.54 -0.70
C GLY A 70 11.21 -4.96 0.04
N PRO A 71 11.33 -5.24 1.35
CA PRO A 71 10.20 -5.57 2.20
C PRO A 71 9.39 -4.32 2.57
N TYR A 72 8.10 -4.40 2.34
CA TYR A 72 7.10 -3.42 2.77
C TYR A 72 6.16 -4.05 3.78
N GLU A 73 5.54 -3.24 4.61
CA GLU A 73 4.51 -3.70 5.53
C GLU A 73 3.29 -2.77 5.46
N LEU A 74 2.10 -3.36 5.46
CA LEU A 74 0.86 -2.65 5.73
C LEU A 74 0.31 -3.07 7.08
N ARG A 75 -0.22 -2.09 7.81
CA ARG A 75 -1.01 -2.32 9.02
C ARG A 75 -2.37 -1.68 8.88
N SER A 76 -3.41 -2.48 9.03
CA SER A 76 -4.81 -2.06 8.97
C SER A 76 -5.42 -2.15 10.35
N LEU A 77 -5.85 -1.01 10.92
CA LEU A 77 -6.65 -0.98 12.14
C LEU A 77 -8.11 -0.77 11.75
N VAL A 78 -8.95 -1.74 12.07
CA VAL A 78 -10.39 -1.70 11.81
C VAL A 78 -11.18 -1.75 13.12
N GLU A 79 -12.28 -1.03 13.16
CA GLU A 79 -13.31 -1.08 14.21
C GLU A 79 -14.53 -1.83 13.67
N HIS A 80 -14.97 -2.83 14.42
CA HIS A 80 -16.10 -3.69 14.08
C HIS A 80 -17.41 -3.12 14.67
N ASP A 81 -18.56 -3.55 14.15
CA ASP A 81 -19.88 -3.10 14.61
C ASP A 81 -20.15 -3.40 16.09
N ASP A 82 -19.49 -4.42 16.65
CA ASP A 82 -19.56 -4.79 18.08
C ASP A 82 -18.65 -3.94 18.97
N GLY A 83 -17.98 -2.92 18.41
CA GLY A 83 -17.05 -2.03 19.08
C GLY A 83 -15.66 -2.62 19.32
N THR A 84 -15.41 -3.86 18.88
CA THR A 84 -14.08 -4.45 18.96
C THR A 84 -13.16 -3.88 17.88
N ARG A 85 -11.84 -4.01 18.08
CA ARG A 85 -10.83 -3.54 17.14
C ARG A 85 -9.88 -4.64 16.75
N THR A 86 -9.60 -4.75 15.46
CA THR A 86 -8.62 -5.69 14.92
C THR A 86 -7.50 -4.93 14.23
N LEU A 87 -6.25 -5.27 14.61
CA LEU A 87 -5.05 -4.83 13.93
C LEU A 87 -4.52 -5.97 13.05
N THR A 88 -4.59 -5.80 11.75
CA THR A 88 -4.02 -6.74 10.78
C THR A 88 -2.68 -6.20 10.27
N ARG A 89 -1.66 -7.07 10.20
CA ARG A 89 -0.33 -6.74 9.68
C ARG A 89 0.02 -7.70 8.55
N GLN A 90 0.41 -7.15 7.40
CA GLN A 90 0.84 -7.95 6.26
C GLN A 90 2.13 -7.39 5.66
N THR A 91 3.09 -8.28 5.43
CA THR A 91 4.38 -7.95 4.81
C THR A 91 4.35 -8.37 3.35
N PHE A 92 4.88 -7.52 2.48
CA PHE A 92 4.99 -7.74 1.04
C PHE A 92 6.44 -7.55 0.62
N HIS A 93 6.94 -8.37 -0.28
CA HIS A 93 8.24 -8.12 -0.90
C HIS A 93 8.00 -7.58 -2.31
N LEU A 94 8.42 -6.34 -2.57
CA LEU A 94 8.26 -5.70 -3.87
C LEU A 94 9.61 -5.62 -4.57
N THR A 95 9.65 -6.15 -5.79
CA THR A 95 10.78 -5.97 -6.72
C THR A 95 10.33 -5.03 -7.82
N ILE A 96 10.93 -3.84 -7.85
CA ILE A 96 10.67 -2.82 -8.85
C ILE A 96 11.75 -2.96 -9.93
N ILE A 97 11.33 -3.05 -11.19
CA ILE A 97 12.23 -3.17 -12.33
C ILE A 97 12.03 -1.96 -13.25
N GLU A 98 13.11 -1.36 -13.72
CA GLU A 98 13.03 -0.31 -14.73
C GLU A 98 12.45 -0.88 -16.03
N SER A 99 11.45 -0.18 -16.60
CA SER A 99 10.85 -0.52 -17.89
C SER A 99 11.82 -0.16 -19.04
N GLY A 100 12.91 -0.92 -19.13
CA GLY A 100 13.91 -0.85 -20.21
C GLY A 100 14.56 -2.20 -20.52
N VAL A 101 14.27 -3.26 -19.75
CA VAL A 101 14.75 -4.61 -20.02
C VAL A 101 13.61 -5.40 -20.65
N GLU A 102 13.68 -5.63 -21.96
CA GLU A 102 12.89 -6.68 -22.61
C GLU A 102 13.17 -8.00 -21.88
N MET A 103 12.15 -8.57 -21.22
CA MET A 103 12.27 -9.92 -20.70
C MET A 103 12.57 -10.85 -21.87
N PRO A 104 13.64 -11.68 -21.83
CA PRO A 104 13.88 -12.63 -22.89
C PRO A 104 12.68 -13.57 -22.95
N LYS A 105 11.96 -13.53 -24.08
CA LYS A 105 10.92 -14.50 -24.39
C LYS A 105 11.59 -15.87 -24.39
N LYS A 106 11.16 -16.74 -23.47
CA LYS A 106 11.46 -18.17 -23.54
C LYS A 106 10.74 -18.79 -24.72
#